data_AF-Q03FF7-F1
#
_entry.id   AF-Q03FF7-F1
#
_cell.length_a   1.000
_cell.length_b   1.000
_cell.length_c   1.000
_cell.angle_alpha   90.00
_cell.angle_beta   90.00
_cell.angle_gamma   90.00
#
_symmetry.space_group_name_H-M   'P 1'
#
loop_
_entity.id
_entity.type
_entity.pdbx_description
1 polymer ?
#
loop_
_entity_poly.entity_id
_entity_poly.type
_entity_poly.pdbx_seq_one_letter_code
_entity_poly.pdbx_strand_id
1 'polypeptide(L)'
;MSKVKKRIRPTKEQAQELNRRLDAVVKAGHISNLYCDCEVCQALAEQAELMGYRTNSTIKQPDAVWDKRRREYERRHQIDAIKVASLAGRGLTTAEICKKMNHCKAYITKLAKEFNIKTHAKKRGRKSCH
;
A
#
# COMPACT_ATOMS: atom_id res chain seq x y z
N MET A 1 29.36 24.03 -15.73
CA MET A 1 28.77 23.70 -14.42
C MET A 1 27.27 23.99 -14.47
N SER A 2 26.48 23.03 -14.94
CA SER A 2 25.02 23.20 -15.08
C SER A 2 24.39 23.45 -13.71
N LYS A 3 23.70 24.58 -13.57
CA LYS A 3 23.02 25.01 -12.34
C LYS A 3 22.15 23.85 -11.82
N VAL A 4 22.54 23.25 -10.69
CA VAL A 4 21.74 22.25 -9.99
C VAL A 4 20.42 22.92 -9.64
N LYS A 5 19.35 22.62 -10.40
CA LYS A 5 18.00 23.10 -10.11
C LYS A 5 17.69 22.70 -8.67
N LYS A 6 17.55 23.66 -7.76
CA LYS A 6 17.20 23.43 -6.36
C LYS A 6 15.98 22.52 -6.34
N ARG A 7 16.07 21.34 -5.69
CA ARG A 7 14.94 20.43 -5.51
C ARG A 7 13.80 21.20 -4.85
N ILE A 8 12.76 21.50 -5.61
CA ILE A 8 11.53 22.08 -5.07
C ILE A 8 10.97 21.02 -4.12
N ARG A 9 10.88 21.36 -2.84
CA ARG A 9 10.36 20.44 -1.82
C ARG A 9 8.88 20.20 -2.18
N PRO A 10 8.46 18.95 -2.46
CA PRO A 10 7.10 18.71 -2.89
C PRO A 10 6.10 19.11 -1.82
N THR A 11 4.93 19.58 -2.23
CA THR A 11 3.84 19.88 -1.30
C THR A 11 3.35 18.58 -0.64
N LYS A 12 2.70 18.69 0.53
CA LYS A 12 2.11 17.54 1.22
C LYS A 12 1.16 16.75 0.32
N GLU A 13 0.38 17.45 -0.48
CA GLU A 13 -0.59 16.88 -1.42
C GLU A 13 0.10 16.13 -2.56
N GLN A 14 1.17 16.70 -3.13
CA GLN A 14 1.97 16.04 -4.16
C GLN A 14 2.62 14.75 -3.64
N ALA A 15 3.14 14.78 -2.41
CA ALA A 15 3.71 13.59 -1.78
C ALA A 15 2.65 12.52 -1.48
N GLN A 16 1.47 12.94 -1.02
CA GLN A 16 0.35 12.03 -0.77
C GLN A 16 -0.17 11.40 -2.07
N GLU A 17 -0.23 12.18 -3.15
CA GLU A 17 -0.62 11.70 -4.47
C GLU A 17 0.40 10.72 -5.06
N LEU A 18 1.69 11.01 -4.93
CA LEU A 18 2.75 10.09 -5.34
C LEU A 18 2.66 8.75 -4.59
N ASN A 19 2.40 8.78 -3.28
CA ASN A 19 2.21 7.57 -2.49
C ASN A 19 0.98 6.77 -2.94
N ARG A 20 -0.15 7.44 -3.25
CA ARG A 20 -1.34 6.77 -3.79
C ARG A 20 -1.05 6.07 -5.11
N ARG A 21 -0.30 6.71 -6.01
CA ARG A 21 0.08 6.12 -7.30
C ARG A 21 1.07 4.97 -7.15
N LEU A 22 2.01 5.08 -6.21
CA LEU A 22 2.90 3.96 -5.84
C LEU A 22 2.11 2.75 -5.34
N ASP A 23 1.14 2.96 -4.46
CA ASP A 23 0.27 1.88 -3.96
C ASP A 23 -0.55 1.23 -5.08
N ALA A 24 -1.01 2.01 -6.07
CA ALA A 24 -1.74 1.51 -7.22
C ALA A 24 -0.86 0.64 -8.14
N VAL A 25 0.38 1.05 -8.41
CA VAL A 25 1.36 0.28 -9.19
C VAL A 25 1.70 -1.05 -8.50
N VAL A 26 1.93 -1.01 -7.19
CA VAL A 26 2.18 -2.23 -6.39
C VAL A 26 0.95 -3.15 -6.39
N LYS A 27 -0.26 -2.59 -6.26
CA LYS A 27 -1.51 -3.35 -6.31
C LYS A 27 -1.74 -4.04 -7.67
N ALA A 28 -1.31 -3.42 -8.75
CA ALA A 28 -1.34 -3.99 -10.10
C ALA A 28 -0.24 -5.05 -10.33
N GLY A 29 0.62 -5.34 -9.34
CA GLY A 29 1.67 -6.35 -9.44
C GLY A 29 2.93 -5.86 -10.15
N HIS A 30 3.02 -4.57 -10.47
CA HIS A 30 4.19 -4.01 -11.12
C HIS A 30 5.31 -3.80 -10.11
N ILE A 31 6.35 -4.59 -10.29
CA ILE A 31 7.55 -4.68 -9.45
C ILE A 31 8.56 -3.57 -9.78
N SER A 32 8.49 -3.05 -11.01
CA SER A 32 9.42 -2.08 -11.56
C SER A 32 8.76 -1.35 -12.74
N ASN A 33 8.80 -0.01 -12.72
CA ASN A 33 8.38 0.84 -13.84
C ASN A 33 9.27 0.67 -15.09
N LEU A 34 10.26 -0.23 -15.10
CA LEU A 34 11.22 -0.36 -16.20
C LEU A 34 10.58 -0.82 -17.52
N TYR A 35 9.40 -1.47 -17.49
CA TYR A 35 8.81 -2.08 -18.69
C TYR A 35 7.27 -2.04 -18.76
N CYS A 36 6.58 -1.14 -18.05
CA CYS A 36 5.11 -1.02 -18.18
C CYS A 36 4.70 0.37 -18.68
N ASP A 37 4.09 0.38 -19.85
CA ASP A 37 3.37 1.48 -20.48
C ASP A 37 1.88 1.52 -20.07
N CYS A 38 1.46 0.64 -19.14
CA CYS A 38 0.14 0.66 -18.57
C CYS A 38 -0.19 1.99 -17.89
N GLU A 39 -1.46 2.39 -17.95
CA GLU A 39 -1.97 3.67 -17.46
C GLU A 39 -1.56 3.97 -16.01
N VAL A 40 -1.51 2.97 -15.14
CA VAL A 40 -1.16 3.12 -13.72
C VAL A 40 0.33 3.49 -13.55
N CYS A 41 1.20 2.89 -14.36
CA CYS A 41 2.65 3.17 -14.35
C CYS A 41 2.98 4.48 -15.05
N GLN A 42 2.25 4.83 -16.12
CA GLN A 42 2.33 6.16 -16.76
C GLN A 42 1.88 7.26 -15.79
N ALA A 43 0.77 7.08 -15.10
CA ALA A 43 0.30 8.02 -14.10
C ALA A 43 1.34 8.23 -12.99
N LEU A 44 1.99 7.17 -12.49
CA LEU A 44 3.08 7.32 -11.51
C LEU A 44 4.28 8.07 -12.11
N ALA A 45 4.61 7.80 -13.38
CA ALA A 45 5.71 8.44 -14.08
C ALA A 45 5.49 9.95 -14.24
N GLU A 46 4.32 10.36 -14.71
CA GLU A 46 3.93 11.77 -14.86
C GLU A 46 3.97 12.51 -13.52
N GLN A 47 3.45 11.89 -12.46
CA GLN A 47 3.48 12.49 -11.12
C GLN A 47 4.91 12.65 -10.60
N ALA A 48 5.79 11.69 -10.90
CA ALA A 48 7.20 11.78 -10.55
C ALA A 48 7.95 12.86 -11.36
N GLU A 49 7.59 13.06 -12.63
CA GLU A 49 8.13 14.14 -13.47
C GLU A 49 7.69 15.52 -12.96
N LEU A 50 6.41 15.69 -12.61
CA LEU A 50 5.87 16.92 -12.01
C LEU A 50 6.60 17.31 -10.71
N MET A 51 7.04 16.32 -9.94
CA MET A 51 7.79 16.53 -8.69
C MET A 51 9.31 16.66 -8.91
N GLY A 52 9.78 16.62 -10.16
CA GLY A 52 11.19 16.69 -10.51
C GLY A 52 12.00 15.47 -10.04
N TYR A 53 11.33 14.35 -9.73
CA TYR A 53 11.98 13.07 -9.44
C TYR A 53 12.43 12.35 -10.70
N ARG A 54 11.98 12.81 -11.87
CA ARG A 54 12.34 12.26 -13.17
C ARG A 54 12.51 13.41 -14.17
N THR A 55 13.59 13.36 -14.96
CA THR A 55 13.94 14.42 -15.94
C THR A 55 13.98 13.93 -17.38
N ASN A 56 13.91 12.62 -17.62
CA ASN A 56 13.81 12.03 -18.96
C ASN A 56 13.14 10.65 -18.85
N SER A 57 12.26 10.35 -19.81
CA SER A 57 11.44 9.15 -19.89
C SER A 57 12.23 7.85 -20.10
N THR A 58 13.54 7.90 -20.34
CA THR A 58 14.41 6.71 -20.53
C THR A 58 15.02 6.24 -19.21
N ILE A 59 14.39 5.25 -18.55
CA ILE A 59 14.87 4.72 -17.27
C ILE A 59 16.07 3.79 -17.49
N LYS A 60 17.25 4.17 -17.01
CA LYS A 60 18.34 3.25 -16.67
C LYS A 60 18.57 3.26 -15.15
N GLN A 61 18.11 2.19 -14.51
CA GLN A 61 18.86 1.31 -13.58
C GLN A 61 18.01 0.79 -12.40
N PRO A 62 18.08 -0.52 -12.12
CA PRO A 62 17.65 -1.14 -10.86
C PRO A 62 18.81 -1.05 -9.86
N ASP A 63 18.55 -0.82 -8.56
CA ASP A 63 19.53 -1.27 -7.56
C ASP A 63 18.96 -1.22 -6.14
N ALA A 64 18.85 -2.40 -5.51
CA ALA A 64 18.72 -2.73 -4.08
C ALA A 64 17.63 -2.04 -3.22
N VAL A 65 17.38 -0.73 -3.35
CA VAL A 65 16.49 0.06 -2.50
C VAL A 65 15.03 -0.34 -2.69
N TRP A 66 14.60 -0.60 -3.93
CA TRP A 66 13.23 -1.03 -4.23
C TRP A 66 12.97 -2.47 -3.79
N ASP A 67 13.91 -3.39 -4.04
CA ASP A 67 13.79 -4.77 -3.56
C ASP A 67 13.86 -4.84 -2.03
N LYS A 68 14.60 -3.94 -1.37
CA LYS A 68 14.57 -3.80 0.08
C LYS A 68 13.19 -3.33 0.56
N ARG A 69 12.62 -2.30 -0.07
CA ARG A 69 11.27 -1.80 0.27
C ARG A 69 10.18 -2.83 0.05
N ARG A 70 10.23 -3.61 -1.04
CA ARG A 70 9.28 -4.71 -1.29
C ARG A 70 9.36 -5.76 -0.19
N ARG A 71 10.56 -6.24 0.13
CA ARG A 71 10.76 -7.23 1.20
C ARG A 71 10.29 -6.71 2.55
N GLU A 72 10.55 -5.44 2.87
CA GLU A 72 10.05 -4.81 4.10
C GLU A 72 8.52 -4.67 4.12
N TYR A 73 7.88 -4.39 2.98
CA TYR A 73 6.43 -4.38 2.85
C TYR A 73 5.84 -5.78 3.06
N GLU A 74 6.33 -6.78 2.33
CA GLU A 74 5.89 -8.18 2.46
C GLU A 74 6.04 -8.70 3.88
N ARG A 75 7.18 -8.41 4.52
CA ARG A 75 7.42 -8.80 5.92
C ARG A 75 6.43 -8.15 6.87
N ARG A 76 6.19 -6.84 6.75
CA ARG A 76 5.18 -6.14 7.57
C ARG A 76 3.79 -6.72 7.32
N HIS A 77 3.46 -7.00 6.08
CA HIS A 77 2.19 -7.57 5.68
C HIS A 77 1.95 -8.96 6.28
N GLN A 78 2.96 -9.83 6.28
CA GLN A 78 2.91 -11.13 6.95
C GLN A 78 2.79 -10.99 8.48
N ILE A 79 3.51 -10.07 9.10
CA ILE A 79 3.41 -9.80 10.54
C ILE A 79 1.98 -9.34 10.90
N ASP A 80 1.41 -8.46 10.08
CA ASP A 80 0.04 -8.00 10.26
C ASP A 80 -0.96 -9.15 10.13
N ALA A 81 -0.79 -10.03 9.14
CA ALA A 81 -1.62 -11.23 8.99
C ALA A 81 -1.57 -12.13 10.24
N ILE A 82 -0.37 -12.40 10.79
CA ILE A 82 -0.20 -13.18 12.02
C ILE A 82 -0.91 -12.51 13.21
N LYS A 83 -0.79 -11.19 13.34
CA LYS A 83 -1.51 -10.44 14.39
C LYS A 83 -3.02 -10.51 14.22
N VAL A 84 -3.53 -10.35 12.99
CA VAL A 84 -4.96 -10.50 12.69
C VAL A 84 -5.45 -11.90 13.05
N ALA A 85 -4.71 -12.94 12.67
CA ALA A 85 -5.04 -14.33 13.00
C ALA A 85 -5.04 -14.58 14.51
N SER A 86 -4.04 -14.08 15.23
CA SER A 86 -3.94 -14.20 16.69
C SER A 86 -5.12 -13.51 17.40
N LEU A 87 -5.46 -12.30 16.98
CA LEU A 87 -6.58 -11.55 17.57
C LEU A 87 -7.93 -12.20 17.21
N ALA A 88 -8.09 -12.67 15.98
CA ALA A 88 -9.30 -13.38 15.55
C ALA A 88 -9.47 -14.72 16.30
N GLY A 89 -8.38 -15.46 16.52
CA GLY A 89 -8.38 -16.70 17.31
C GLY A 89 -8.74 -16.48 18.78
N ARG A 90 -8.52 -15.27 19.32
CA ARG A 90 -9.01 -14.85 20.65
C ARG A 90 -10.49 -14.44 20.65
N GLY A 91 -11.19 -14.57 19.52
CA GLY A 91 -12.61 -14.24 19.38
C GLY A 91 -12.89 -12.75 19.15
N LEU A 92 -11.88 -11.91 18.88
CA LEU A 92 -12.12 -10.50 18.62
C LEU A 92 -12.84 -10.29 17.29
N THR A 93 -13.73 -9.30 17.29
CA THR A 93 -14.42 -8.88 16.08
C THR A 93 -13.51 -8.05 15.18
N THR A 94 -13.82 -7.98 13.88
CA THR A 94 -13.07 -7.16 12.93
C THR A 94 -12.93 -5.71 13.40
N ALA A 95 -13.96 -5.14 14.05
CA ALA A 95 -13.94 -3.78 14.55
C ALA A 95 -12.93 -3.58 15.71
N GLU A 96 -12.81 -4.56 16.60
CA GLU A 96 -11.84 -4.53 17.70
C GLU A 96 -10.42 -4.74 17.20
N ILE A 97 -10.25 -5.62 16.21
CA ILE A 97 -8.97 -5.83 15.52
C ILE A 97 -8.50 -4.53 14.86
N CYS A 98 -9.39 -3.82 14.14
CA CYS A 98 -9.10 -2.53 13.53
C CYS A 98 -8.61 -1.50 14.55
N LYS A 99 -9.30 -1.40 15.70
CA LYS A 99 -8.91 -0.50 16.79
C LYS A 99 -7.54 -0.87 17.38
N LYS A 100 -7.30 -2.15 17.68
CA LYS A 100 -6.03 -2.61 18.27
C LYS A 100 -4.84 -2.45 17.33
N MET A 101 -5.05 -2.65 16.04
CA MET A 101 -3.99 -2.53 15.03
C MET A 101 -3.86 -1.11 14.48
N ASN A 102 -4.73 -0.17 14.87
CA ASN A 102 -4.83 1.18 14.30
C ASN A 102 -4.87 1.18 12.76
N HIS A 103 -5.64 0.25 12.20
CA HIS A 103 -5.78 0.06 10.75
C HIS A 103 -7.24 0.12 10.33
N CYS A 104 -7.47 0.47 9.06
CA CYS A 104 -8.82 0.57 8.52
C CYS A 104 -9.43 -0.82 8.30
N LYS A 105 -10.77 -0.88 8.38
CA LYS A 105 -11.54 -2.12 8.17
C LYS A 105 -11.28 -2.76 6.82
N ALA A 106 -11.12 -1.95 5.77
CA ALA A 106 -10.84 -2.46 4.42
C ALA A 106 -9.51 -3.22 4.39
N TYR A 107 -8.46 -2.69 5.03
CA TYR A 107 -7.15 -3.35 5.10
C TYR A 107 -7.21 -4.66 5.87
N ILE A 108 -7.81 -4.67 7.07
CA ILE A 108 -7.95 -5.89 7.88
C ILE A 108 -8.80 -6.94 7.16
N THR A 109 -9.88 -6.53 6.49
CA THR A 109 -10.74 -7.44 5.72
C THR A 109 -10.00 -8.03 4.52
N LYS A 110 -9.19 -7.22 3.84
CA LYS A 110 -8.34 -7.66 2.72
C LYS A 110 -7.32 -8.69 3.20
N LEU A 111 -6.56 -8.37 4.27
CA LEU A 111 -5.62 -9.28 4.93
C LEU A 111 -6.29 -10.60 5.33
N ALA A 112 -7.47 -10.52 5.95
CA ALA A 112 -8.18 -11.71 6.38
C ALA A 112 -8.60 -12.60 5.20
N LYS A 113 -8.99 -12.01 4.06
CA LYS A 113 -9.29 -12.78 2.84
C LYS A 113 -8.03 -13.40 2.23
N GLU A 114 -6.97 -12.60 2.09
CA GLU A 114 -5.71 -13.03 1.46
C GLU A 114 -5.06 -14.19 2.22
N PHE A 115 -5.10 -14.16 3.55
CA PHE A 115 -4.52 -15.19 4.41
C PHE A 115 -5.56 -16.20 4.93
N ASN A 116 -6.77 -16.20 4.39
CA ASN A 116 -7.88 -17.09 4.78
C ASN A 116 -8.14 -17.13 6.31
N ILE A 117 -8.06 -15.97 6.95
CA ILE A 117 -8.28 -15.79 8.39
C ILE A 117 -9.78 -15.61 8.64
N LYS A 118 -10.38 -16.51 9.41
CA LYS A 118 -11.77 -16.38 9.86
C LYS A 118 -11.85 -15.26 10.89
N THR A 119 -12.50 -14.14 10.54
CA THR A 119 -12.79 -13.05 11.48
C THR A 119 -14.27 -13.01 11.81
N HIS A 120 -14.59 -12.67 13.06
CA HIS A 120 -15.98 -12.51 13.47
C HIS A 120 -16.47 -11.11 13.11
N ALA A 121 -17.47 -11.03 12.23
CA ALA A 121 -18.29 -9.83 12.18
C ALA A 121 -19.12 -9.78 13.46
N LYS A 122 -19.30 -8.59 14.07
CA LYS A 122 -20.30 -8.40 15.14
C LYS A 122 -21.57 -9.11 14.69
N LYS A 123 -22.06 -10.09 15.48
CA LYS A 123 -23.40 -10.66 15.27
C LYS A 123 -24.34 -9.46 15.22
N ARG A 124 -24.85 -9.13 14.03
CA ARG A 124 -26.07 -8.34 13.93
C ARG A 124 -27.08 -9.22 14.64
N GLY A 125 -27.48 -8.86 15.86
CA GLY A 125 -28.57 -9.54 16.54
C GLY A 125 -29.72 -9.57 15.54
N ARG A 126 -30.03 -10.74 15.00
CA ARG A 126 -31.34 -10.96 14.41
C ARG A 126 -32.27 -10.67 15.57
N LYS A 127 -32.97 -9.54 15.54
CA LYS A 127 -34.16 -9.37 16.37
C LYS A 127 -35.02 -10.59 16.05
N SER A 128 -35.28 -11.43 17.03
CA SER A 128 -36.31 -12.44 16.91
C SER A 128 -37.59 -11.68 16.60
N CYS A 129 -38.14 -11.89 15.41
CA CYS A 129 -39.50 -11.52 15.14
C CYS A 129 -40.34 -12.45 16.03
N HIS A 130 -40.91 -11.90 17.10
CA HIS A 130 -41.99 -12.53 17.86
C HIS A 130 -43.28 -12.46 17.04
#